data_AF-M0ES13-F1
#
_entry.id   AF-M0ES13-F1
#
_cell.length_a   1.000
_cell.length_b   1.000
_cell.length_c   1.000
_cell.angle_alpha   90.00
_cell.angle_beta   90.00
_cell.angle_gamma   90.00
#
_symmetry.space_group_name_H-M   'P 1'
#
loop_
_entity.id
_entity.type
_entity.pdbx_description
1 polymer ?
#
loop_
_entity_poly.entity_id
_entity_poly.type
_entity_poly.pdbx_seq_one_letter_code
_entity_poly.pdbx_strand_id
1 'polypeptide(L)'
;MNIALIVAIIGFQWSLLEIAVMYVLEIAIVNVLYLFVALFTPQPLTDSDEERWNTKPTPIQPISRFPAVYYRNARFILRYVLSTGILIPVLLQALVAQFEVESIRAPSVGLVVVGITLFELHRVWQNFIRDQQYLEKSPLDAVQFGFVPLSELFIISVYVIVPVTVIIVVIGIAFEISYEARITWLAYLIPMGAVRVWFSGLDPQTDDVEVSFS
;
A
#
# COMPACT_ATOMS: atom_id res chain seq x y z
N MET A 1 -1.45 -4.40 12.06
CA MET A 1 -1.97 -4.46 10.66
C MET A 1 -2.02 -5.87 10.06
N ASN A 2 -1.47 -6.92 10.70
CA ASN A 2 -1.29 -8.20 10.01
C ASN A 2 -2.36 -9.26 10.30
N ILE A 3 -3.12 -9.17 11.39
CA ILE A 3 -4.07 -10.22 11.76
C ILE A 3 -5.40 -10.07 11.02
N ALA A 4 -5.94 -8.86 10.80
CA ALA A 4 -7.26 -8.70 10.18
C ALA A 4 -7.31 -9.18 8.72
N LEU A 5 -6.29 -8.87 7.92
CA LEU A 5 -6.22 -9.31 6.53
C LEU A 5 -5.92 -10.81 6.44
N ILE A 6 -5.04 -11.34 7.30
CA ILE A 6 -4.76 -12.78 7.42
C ILE A 6 -5.98 -13.55 7.96
N VAL A 7 -6.73 -13.01 8.91
CA VAL A 7 -7.97 -13.58 9.45
C VAL A 7 -9.10 -13.52 8.44
N ALA A 8 -9.18 -12.47 7.61
CA ALA A 8 -10.08 -12.43 6.47
C ALA A 8 -9.68 -13.51 5.43
N ILE A 9 -8.39 -13.63 5.12
CA ILE A 9 -7.87 -14.65 4.18
C ILE A 9 -8.17 -16.07 4.67
N ILE A 10 -7.93 -16.36 5.96
CA ILE A 10 -8.16 -17.69 6.55
C ILE A 10 -9.66 -17.96 6.76
N GLY A 11 -10.44 -16.94 7.10
CA GLY A 11 -11.86 -17.06 7.41
C GLY A 11 -12.77 -17.14 6.18
N PHE A 12 -12.41 -16.50 5.07
CA PHE A 12 -13.27 -16.39 3.87
C PHE A 12 -12.88 -17.30 2.70
N GLN A 13 -11.84 -18.14 2.84
CA GLN A 13 -11.38 -19.10 1.82
C GLN A 13 -11.09 -18.48 0.45
N TRP A 14 -10.54 -17.27 0.43
CA TRP A 14 -10.24 -16.55 -0.80
C TRP A 14 -9.14 -17.23 -1.63
N SER A 15 -9.32 -17.22 -2.94
CA SER A 15 -8.35 -17.61 -3.96
C SER A 15 -7.14 -16.67 -3.96
N LEU A 16 -6.02 -17.15 -4.50
CA LEU A 16 -4.80 -16.34 -4.64
C LEU A 16 -5.04 -15.06 -5.47
N LEU A 17 -5.94 -15.15 -6.46
CA LEU A 17 -6.36 -14.03 -7.29
C LEU A 17 -7.10 -12.97 -6.47
N GLU A 18 -8.07 -13.38 -5.64
CA GLU A 18 -8.80 -12.50 -4.70
C GLU A 18 -7.83 -11.78 -3.76
N ILE A 19 -6.85 -12.50 -3.23
CA ILE A 19 -5.82 -11.93 -2.37
C ILE A 19 -4.98 -10.90 -3.13
N ALA A 20 -4.57 -11.20 -4.37
CA ALA A 20 -3.76 -10.30 -5.19
C ALA A 20 -4.52 -9.01 -5.54
N VAL A 21 -5.79 -9.10 -5.93
CA VAL A 21 -6.63 -7.92 -6.21
C VAL A 21 -6.79 -7.05 -4.97
N MET A 22 -7.09 -7.66 -3.82
CA MET A 22 -7.27 -6.91 -2.58
C MET A 22 -5.99 -6.24 -2.11
N TYR A 23 -4.84 -6.86 -2.36
CA TYR A 23 -3.55 -6.27 -2.08
C TYR A 23 -3.24 -5.08 -2.99
N VAL A 24 -3.50 -5.18 -4.31
CA VAL A 24 -3.34 -4.02 -5.22
C VAL A 24 -4.32 -2.89 -4.87
N LEU A 25 -5.53 -3.23 -4.41
CA LEU A 25 -6.49 -2.24 -3.93
C LEU A 25 -6.04 -1.55 -2.64
N GLU A 26 -5.46 -2.29 -1.69
CA GLU A 26 -4.81 -1.72 -0.50
C GLU A 26 -3.74 -0.70 -0.90
N ILE A 27 -2.85 -1.07 -1.81
CA ILE A 27 -1.81 -0.18 -2.35
C ILE A 27 -2.43 1.07 -2.97
N ALA A 28 -3.53 0.92 -3.73
CA ALA A 28 -4.23 2.04 -4.34
C ALA A 28 -4.83 2.99 -3.29
N ILE A 29 -5.52 2.45 -2.27
CA ILE A 29 -6.10 3.24 -1.17
C ILE A 29 -5.00 4.00 -0.43
N VAL A 30 -3.93 3.31 -0.05
CA VAL A 30 -2.76 3.92 0.61
C VAL A 30 -2.20 5.05 -0.25
N ASN A 31 -1.90 4.77 -1.53
CA ASN A 31 -1.35 5.80 -2.42
C ASN A 31 -2.26 7.03 -2.53
N VAL A 32 -3.57 6.85 -2.70
CA VAL A 32 -4.52 7.95 -2.78
C VAL A 32 -4.54 8.77 -1.49
N LEU A 33 -4.57 8.11 -0.33
CA LEU A 33 -4.59 8.78 0.97
C LEU A 33 -3.32 9.60 1.22
N TYR A 34 -2.15 9.02 0.95
CA TYR A 34 -0.87 9.72 1.18
C TYR A 34 -0.59 10.80 0.12
N LEU A 35 -1.06 10.64 -1.11
CA LEU A 35 -1.08 11.72 -2.10
C LEU A 35 -1.96 12.89 -1.64
N PHE A 36 -3.10 12.59 -1.03
CA PHE A 36 -3.98 13.61 -0.46
C PHE A 36 -3.28 14.34 0.70
N VAL A 37 -2.61 13.60 1.59
CA VAL A 37 -1.81 14.17 2.68
C VAL A 37 -0.69 15.08 2.16
N ALA A 38 -0.01 14.69 1.09
CA ALA A 38 1.05 15.49 0.46
C ALA A 38 0.57 16.87 -0.05
N LEU A 39 -0.74 17.08 -0.24
CA LEU A 39 -1.27 18.41 -0.59
C LEU A 39 -1.18 19.41 0.57
N PHE A 40 -1.08 18.94 1.81
CA PHE A 40 -1.13 19.75 3.02
C PHE A 40 0.21 19.96 3.72
N THR A 41 1.26 19.26 3.28
CA THR A 41 2.60 19.33 3.87
C THR A 41 3.32 20.60 3.43
N PRO A 42 3.71 21.51 4.34
CA PRO A 42 4.22 22.83 3.98
C PRO A 42 5.74 22.84 3.76
N GLN A 43 6.50 21.85 4.24
CA GLN A 43 7.96 21.92 4.17
C GLN A 43 8.47 21.82 2.73
N PRO A 44 9.51 22.59 2.36
CA PRO A 44 10.15 22.47 1.06
C PRO A 44 10.89 21.14 0.93
N LEU A 45 11.20 20.76 -0.31
CA LEU A 45 12.06 19.62 -0.60
C LEU A 45 13.52 20.05 -0.46
N THR A 46 14.26 19.44 0.48
CA THR A 46 15.64 19.84 0.85
C THR A 46 16.64 19.76 -0.32
N ASP A 47 16.42 18.86 -1.28
CA ASP A 47 17.28 18.63 -2.46
C ASP A 47 16.65 19.09 -3.79
N SER A 48 15.60 19.92 -3.73
CA SER A 48 14.94 20.41 -4.94
C SER A 48 15.33 21.85 -5.25
N ASP A 49 16.24 22.03 -6.21
CA ASP A 49 16.66 23.32 -6.76
C ASP A 49 15.54 24.10 -7.49
N GLU A 50 14.28 23.64 -7.42
CA GLU A 50 13.18 24.37 -8.02
C GLU A 50 12.88 25.63 -7.19
N GLU A 51 13.03 26.80 -7.83
CA GLU A 51 12.73 28.15 -7.31
C GLU A 51 11.37 28.26 -6.59
N ARG A 52 10.43 27.35 -6.89
CA ARG A 52 9.12 27.21 -6.24
C ARG A 52 9.17 26.81 -4.77
N TRP A 53 10.23 26.13 -4.33
CA TRP A 53 10.41 25.72 -2.93
C TRP A 53 11.03 26.84 -2.10
N ASN A 54 11.76 27.75 -2.75
CA ASN A 54 12.32 28.96 -2.16
C ASN A 54 11.28 30.08 -1.98
N THR A 55 10.11 29.96 -2.62
CA THR A 55 8.99 30.89 -2.47
C THR A 55 8.12 30.51 -1.27
N LYS A 56 7.64 31.51 -0.50
CA LYS A 56 6.70 31.27 0.60
C LYS A 56 5.46 30.52 0.08
N PRO A 57 5.02 29.44 0.76
CA PRO A 57 3.85 28.68 0.33
C PRO A 57 2.62 29.58 0.31
N THR A 58 1.83 29.50 -0.76
CA THR A 58 0.51 30.15 -0.87
C THR A 58 -0.57 29.18 -0.37
N PRO A 59 -1.09 29.34 0.85
CA PRO A 59 -2.12 28.46 1.39
C PRO A 59 -3.47 28.76 0.73
N ILE A 60 -4.11 27.73 0.21
CA ILE A 60 -5.53 27.76 -0.14
C ILE A 60 -6.24 27.01 0.99
N GLN A 61 -7.01 27.71 1.82
CA GLN A 61 -7.84 27.08 2.84
C GLN A 61 -9.27 26.94 2.28
N PRO A 62 -9.65 25.78 1.72
CA PRO A 62 -11.00 25.60 1.19
C PRO A 62 -12.07 25.68 2.29
N ILE A 63 -11.77 25.24 3.52
CA ILE A 63 -12.65 25.28 4.70
C ILE A 63 -11.76 25.45 5.94
N SER A 64 -12.15 26.29 6.91
CA SER A 64 -11.34 26.63 8.10
C SER A 64 -11.00 25.47 9.03
N ARG A 65 -11.68 24.33 8.89
CA ARG A 65 -11.46 23.10 9.67
C ARG A 65 -10.45 22.13 9.02
N PHE A 66 -10.14 22.31 7.73
CA PHE A 66 -9.23 21.43 7.00
C PHE A 66 -7.82 22.04 6.91
N PRO A 67 -6.78 21.20 6.77
CA PRO A 67 -5.43 21.69 6.55
C PRO A 67 -5.35 22.52 5.26
N ALA A 68 -4.45 23.50 5.22
CA ALA A 68 -4.26 24.34 4.05
C ALA A 68 -3.69 23.53 2.87
N VAL A 69 -4.29 23.65 1.69
CA VAL A 69 -3.82 23.03 0.46
C VAL A 69 -2.79 23.94 -0.20
N TYR A 70 -1.65 23.39 -0.61
CA TYR A 70 -0.61 24.13 -1.31
C TYR A 70 -0.59 23.80 -2.81
N TYR A 71 -0.85 24.79 -3.66
CA TYR A 71 -0.87 24.61 -5.11
C TYR A 71 0.46 24.06 -5.67
N ARG A 72 1.59 24.45 -5.07
CA ARG A 72 2.91 23.94 -5.45
C ARG A 72 3.03 22.41 -5.28
N ASN A 73 2.33 21.85 -4.29
CA ASN A 73 2.33 20.41 -4.02
C ASN A 73 1.47 19.66 -5.06
N ALA A 74 0.37 20.24 -5.52
CA ALA A 74 -0.48 19.63 -6.55
C ALA A 74 0.28 19.35 -7.85
N ARG A 75 1.16 20.26 -8.28
CA ARG A 75 2.00 20.06 -9.47
C ARG A 75 3.07 18.97 -9.26
N PHE A 76 3.64 18.89 -8.06
CA PHE A 76 4.56 17.82 -7.67
C PHE A 76 3.86 16.46 -7.72
N ILE A 77 2.69 16.35 -7.09
CA ILE A 77 1.85 15.14 -7.11
C ILE A 77 1.45 14.77 -8.52
N LEU A 78 1.08 15.73 -9.38
CA LEU A 78 0.70 15.44 -10.77
C LEU A 78 1.87 14.80 -11.55
N ARG A 79 3.08 15.36 -11.45
CA ARG A 79 4.28 14.76 -12.06
C ARG A 79 4.56 13.37 -11.50
N TYR A 80 4.36 13.20 -10.20
CA TYR A 80 4.55 11.93 -9.52
C TYR A 80 3.55 10.86 -9.97
N VAL A 81 2.26 11.18 -10.06
CA VAL A 81 1.21 10.29 -10.56
C VAL A 81 1.46 9.91 -12.03
N LEU A 82 1.93 10.84 -12.85
CA LEU A 82 2.26 10.57 -14.26
C LEU A 82 3.49 9.66 -14.41
N SER A 83 4.49 9.79 -13.54
CA SER A 83 5.73 8.99 -13.62
C SER A 83 5.58 7.60 -13.01
N THR A 84 4.84 7.49 -11.90
CA THR A 84 4.83 6.25 -11.08
C THR A 84 3.42 5.72 -10.83
N GLY A 85 2.41 6.60 -10.83
CA GLY A 85 1.02 6.26 -10.55
C GLY A 85 0.32 5.46 -11.65
N ILE A 86 0.93 5.27 -12.83
CA ILE A 86 0.38 4.44 -13.92
C ILE A 86 0.45 2.94 -13.60
N LEU A 87 1.42 2.51 -12.77
CA LEU A 87 1.63 1.10 -12.48
C LEU A 87 0.43 0.46 -11.75
N ILE A 88 -0.14 1.17 -10.77
CA ILE A 88 -1.28 0.69 -9.96
C ILE A 88 -2.52 0.40 -10.83
N PRO A 89 -3.05 1.33 -11.66
CA PRO A 89 -4.22 1.05 -12.48
C PRO A 89 -3.95 -0.02 -13.54
N VAL A 90 -2.74 -0.11 -14.10
CA VAL A 90 -2.36 -1.18 -15.04
C VAL A 90 -2.41 -2.55 -14.37
N LEU A 91 -1.81 -2.68 -13.18
CA LEU A 91 -1.84 -3.92 -12.41
C LEU A 91 -3.27 -4.30 -12.00
N LEU A 92 -4.05 -3.32 -11.52
CA LEU A 92 -5.43 -3.55 -11.13
C LEU A 92 -6.26 -4.02 -12.34
N GLN A 93 -6.10 -3.39 -13.50
CA GLN A 93 -6.78 -3.80 -14.72
C GLN A 93 -6.38 -5.23 -15.14
N ALA A 94 -5.08 -5.55 -15.11
CA ALA A 94 -4.58 -6.87 -15.47
C ALA A 94 -5.14 -7.98 -14.55
N LEU A 95 -5.20 -7.71 -13.24
CA LEU A 95 -5.76 -8.65 -12.27
C LEU A 95 -7.28 -8.77 -12.37
N VAL A 96 -7.99 -7.65 -12.51
CA VAL A 96 -9.45 -7.64 -12.66
C VAL A 96 -9.89 -8.31 -13.96
N ALA A 97 -9.12 -8.23 -15.04
CA ALA A 97 -9.42 -8.93 -16.29
C ALA A 97 -9.40 -10.46 -16.15
N GLN A 98 -8.67 -10.99 -15.16
CA GLN A 98 -8.63 -12.42 -14.83
C GLN A 98 -9.68 -12.80 -13.76
N PHE A 99 -10.44 -11.82 -13.26
CA PHE A 99 -11.33 -11.95 -12.13
C PHE A 99 -12.79 -12.07 -12.59
N GLU A 100 -13.51 -13.02 -12.04
CA GLU A 100 -14.95 -13.11 -12.27
C GLU A 100 -15.67 -11.96 -11.55
N VAL A 101 -16.38 -11.13 -12.32
CA VAL A 101 -17.02 -9.89 -11.84
C VAL A 101 -17.99 -10.11 -10.67
N GLU A 102 -18.52 -11.33 -10.52
CA GLU A 102 -19.41 -11.70 -9.42
C GLU A 102 -18.70 -11.74 -8.05
N SER A 103 -17.42 -12.12 -8.00
CA SER A 103 -16.66 -12.16 -6.74
C SER A 103 -16.35 -10.76 -6.20
N ILE A 104 -16.14 -9.76 -7.06
CA ILE A 104 -15.88 -8.36 -6.64
C ILE A 104 -17.09 -7.77 -5.90
N ARG A 105 -18.31 -8.22 -6.19
CA ARG A 105 -19.53 -7.76 -5.51
C ARG A 105 -19.81 -8.50 -4.21
N ALA A 106 -18.97 -9.46 -3.82
CA ALA A 106 -19.18 -10.20 -2.58
C ALA A 106 -19.18 -9.22 -1.38
N PRO A 107 -20.11 -9.37 -0.42
CA PRO A 107 -20.16 -8.52 0.77
C PRO A 107 -18.86 -8.55 1.59
N SER A 108 -18.13 -9.67 1.54
CA SER A 108 -16.81 -9.84 2.19
C SER A 108 -15.76 -8.90 1.60
N VAL A 109 -15.74 -8.71 0.29
CA VAL A 109 -14.84 -7.76 -0.39
C VAL A 109 -15.11 -6.35 0.14
N GLY A 110 -16.37 -5.91 0.15
CA GLY A 110 -16.76 -4.59 0.66
C GLY A 110 -16.35 -4.36 2.12
N LEU A 111 -16.53 -5.36 2.99
CA LEU A 111 -16.09 -5.31 4.39
C LEU A 111 -14.58 -5.12 4.51
N VAL A 112 -13.79 -5.84 3.70
CA VAL A 112 -12.33 -5.70 3.71
C VAL A 112 -11.91 -4.32 3.17
N VAL A 113 -12.54 -3.82 2.09
CA VAL A 113 -12.26 -2.47 1.59
C VAL A 113 -12.53 -1.41 2.66
N VAL A 114 -13.68 -1.49 3.33
CA VAL A 114 -14.04 -0.56 4.40
C VAL A 114 -13.04 -0.68 5.56
N GLY A 115 -12.69 -1.90 5.96
CA GLY A 115 -11.71 -2.15 7.02
C GLY A 115 -10.34 -1.55 6.71
N ILE A 116 -9.81 -1.81 5.50
CA ILE A 116 -8.55 -1.23 5.02
C ILE A 116 -8.64 0.30 5.01
N THR A 117 -9.71 0.86 4.44
CA THR A 117 -9.88 2.30 4.32
C THR A 117 -9.92 2.98 5.69
N LEU A 118 -10.70 2.46 6.64
CA LEU A 118 -10.80 3.01 7.99
C LEU A 118 -9.47 2.90 8.74
N PHE A 119 -8.77 1.78 8.56
CA PHE A 119 -7.47 1.56 9.18
C PHE A 119 -6.43 2.55 8.64
N GLU A 120 -6.32 2.71 7.33
CA GLU A 120 -5.39 3.65 6.71
C GLU A 120 -5.76 5.09 7.05
N LEU A 121 -7.05 5.41 7.14
CA LEU A 121 -7.49 6.73 7.59
C LEU A 121 -7.09 7.00 9.05
N HIS A 122 -7.19 5.98 9.93
CA HIS A 122 -6.72 6.09 11.31
C HIS A 122 -5.21 6.29 11.38
N ARG A 123 -4.45 5.58 10.54
CA ARG A 123 -2.98 5.71 10.45
C ARG A 123 -2.57 7.10 9.95
N VAL A 124 -3.21 7.60 8.90
CA VAL A 124 -3.02 8.97 8.41
C VAL A 124 -3.36 9.98 9.50
N TRP A 125 -4.46 9.77 10.22
CA TRP A 125 -4.83 10.63 11.34
C TRP A 125 -3.74 10.64 12.41
N GLN A 126 -3.26 9.48 12.86
CA GLN A 126 -2.22 9.39 13.90
C GLN A 126 -0.87 9.98 13.46
N ASN A 127 -0.46 9.76 12.20
CA ASN A 127 0.91 10.04 11.74
C ASN A 127 1.10 11.40 11.05
N PHE A 128 0.00 12.05 10.70
CA PHE A 128 0.04 13.33 9.98
C PHE A 128 -0.85 14.38 10.61
N ILE A 129 -2.07 14.03 11.03
CA ILE A 129 -3.03 15.03 11.49
C ILE A 129 -2.94 15.28 13.00
N ARG A 130 -2.72 14.22 13.78
CA ARG A 130 -2.51 14.29 15.22
C ARG A 130 -1.28 15.15 15.50
N ASP A 131 -1.41 16.05 16.46
CA ASP A 131 -0.38 17.01 16.89
C ASP A 131 0.18 17.89 15.76
N GLN A 132 -0.54 18.01 14.63
CA GLN A 132 -0.15 18.80 13.46
C GLN A 132 1.20 18.42 12.84
N GLN A 133 1.62 17.15 12.98
CA GLN A 133 2.90 16.66 12.45
C GLN A 133 3.07 16.87 10.93
N TYR A 134 1.98 17.01 10.18
CA TYR A 134 2.04 17.38 8.77
C TYR A 134 2.79 18.69 8.51
N LEU A 135 2.88 19.60 9.48
CA LEU A 135 3.60 20.88 9.38
C LEU A 135 5.12 20.72 9.31
N GLU A 136 5.64 19.61 9.84
CA GLU A 136 7.07 19.31 9.88
C GLU A 136 7.51 18.40 8.72
N LYS A 137 6.55 17.93 7.91
CA LYS A 137 6.81 17.01 6.80
C LYS A 137 6.80 17.73 5.46
N SER A 138 7.63 17.22 4.55
CA SER A 138 7.66 17.60 3.15
C SER A 138 6.67 16.74 2.35
N PRO A 139 6.24 17.21 1.15
CA PRO A 139 5.39 16.40 0.29
C PRO A 139 6.07 15.12 -0.20
N LEU A 140 7.40 15.08 -0.25
CA LEU A 140 8.13 13.86 -0.57
C LEU A 140 8.03 12.85 0.55
N ASP A 141 8.09 13.27 1.82
CA ASP A 141 7.95 12.36 2.95
C ASP A 141 6.60 11.65 2.89
N ALA A 142 5.51 12.40 2.68
CA ALA A 142 4.17 11.84 2.52
C ALA A 142 4.09 10.85 1.34
N VAL A 143 4.68 11.18 0.18
CA VAL A 143 4.73 10.28 -0.98
C VAL A 143 5.56 9.02 -0.71
N GLN A 144 6.67 9.12 0.03
CA GLN A 144 7.49 7.97 0.43
C GLN A 144 6.70 6.99 1.30
N PHE A 145 5.82 7.46 2.19
CA PHE A 145 4.91 6.56 2.91
C PHE A 145 3.97 5.80 1.96
N GLY A 146 3.48 6.46 0.89
CA GLY A 146 2.70 5.81 -0.16
C GLY A 146 3.47 4.76 -0.97
N PHE A 147 4.81 4.83 -0.98
CA PHE A 147 5.68 3.88 -1.67
C PHE A 147 6.02 2.62 -0.88
N VAL A 148 5.83 2.62 0.43
CA VAL A 148 6.16 1.44 1.26
C VAL A 148 5.42 0.19 0.75
N PRO A 149 4.09 0.22 0.50
CA PRO A 149 3.38 -0.93 -0.06
C PRO A 149 3.79 -1.30 -1.49
N LEU A 150 4.19 -0.31 -2.31
CA LEU A 150 4.71 -0.57 -3.67
C LEU A 150 6.05 -1.31 -3.62
N SER A 151 6.92 -0.94 -2.67
CA SER A 151 8.22 -1.58 -2.46
C SER A 151 8.05 -3.00 -1.92
N GLU A 152 7.10 -3.19 -1.00
CA GLU A 152 6.70 -4.51 -0.52
C GLU A 152 6.20 -5.39 -1.67
N LEU A 153 5.29 -4.89 -2.52
CA LEU A 153 4.80 -5.60 -3.70
C LEU A 153 5.95 -6.00 -4.64
N PHE A 154 6.89 -5.09 -4.89
CA PHE A 154 8.05 -5.37 -5.73
C PHE A 154 8.90 -6.51 -5.16
N ILE A 155 9.18 -6.49 -3.85
CA ILE A 155 9.95 -7.54 -3.19
C ILE A 155 9.20 -8.86 -3.15
N ILE A 156 7.90 -8.87 -2.86
CA ILE A 156 7.08 -10.07 -2.97
C ILE A 156 7.15 -10.63 -4.40
N SER A 157 7.05 -9.77 -5.41
CA SER A 157 7.09 -10.20 -6.81
C SER A 157 8.42 -10.84 -7.17
N VAL A 158 9.53 -10.18 -6.84
CA VAL A 158 10.89 -10.60 -7.25
C VAL A 158 11.45 -11.72 -6.39
N TYR A 159 11.17 -11.73 -5.08
CA TYR A 159 11.76 -12.67 -4.13
C TYR A 159 10.82 -13.80 -3.68
N VAL A 160 9.51 -13.66 -3.91
CA VAL A 160 8.54 -14.73 -3.59
C VAL A 160 7.94 -15.30 -4.87
N ILE A 161 7.23 -14.49 -5.65
CA ILE A 161 6.46 -15.01 -6.78
C ILE A 161 7.39 -15.64 -7.83
N VAL A 162 8.40 -14.90 -8.30
CA VAL A 162 9.32 -15.40 -9.34
C VAL A 162 10.06 -16.66 -8.87
N PRO A 163 10.71 -16.71 -7.70
CA PRO A 163 11.47 -17.88 -7.28
C PRO A 163 10.59 -19.08 -6.99
N VAL A 164 9.45 -18.90 -6.31
CA VAL A 164 8.50 -19.99 -6.03
C VAL A 164 7.94 -20.55 -7.32
N THR A 165 7.60 -19.70 -8.29
CA THR A 165 7.13 -20.15 -9.62
C THR A 165 8.20 -20.99 -10.32
N VAL A 166 9.45 -20.53 -10.34
CA VAL A 166 10.57 -21.26 -10.95
C VAL A 166 10.75 -22.62 -10.27
N ILE A 167 10.74 -22.68 -8.94
CA ILE A 167 10.87 -23.93 -8.17
C ILE A 167 9.74 -24.90 -8.52
N ILE A 168 8.49 -24.44 -8.54
CA ILE A 168 7.33 -25.26 -8.89
C ILE A 168 7.44 -25.76 -10.33
N VAL A 169 7.79 -24.90 -11.29
CA VAL A 169 7.91 -25.33 -12.69
C VAL A 169 9.04 -26.36 -12.85
N VAL A 170 10.20 -26.13 -12.22
CA VAL A 170 11.35 -27.04 -12.29
C VAL A 170 11.01 -28.40 -11.68
N ILE A 171 10.39 -28.44 -10.50
CA ILE A 171 9.98 -29.70 -9.85
C ILE A 171 8.93 -30.41 -10.70
N GLY A 172 8.00 -29.67 -11.32
CA GLY A 172 6.89 -30.25 -12.06
C GLY A 172 7.38 -30.96 -13.30
N ILE A 173 8.33 -30.32 -13.99
CA ILE A 173 9.01 -30.89 -15.16
C ILE A 173 9.91 -32.05 -14.73
N ALA A 174 10.70 -31.91 -13.66
CA ALA A 174 11.69 -32.90 -13.26
C ALA A 174 11.08 -34.20 -12.71
N PHE A 175 9.92 -34.11 -12.05
CA PHE A 175 9.29 -35.23 -11.37
C PHE A 175 7.93 -35.64 -11.95
N GLU A 176 7.50 -35.02 -13.06
CA GLU A 176 6.19 -35.26 -13.70
C GLU A 176 4.99 -35.17 -12.72
N ILE A 177 5.10 -34.29 -11.72
CA ILE A 177 4.08 -34.15 -10.66
C ILE A 177 2.95 -33.27 -11.17
N SER A 178 1.71 -33.77 -11.10
CA SER A 178 0.52 -32.93 -11.18
C SER A 178 0.30 -32.23 -9.84
N TYR A 179 0.37 -30.90 -9.82
CA TYR A 179 0.20 -30.13 -8.60
C TYR A 179 -1.26 -30.04 -8.16
N GLU A 180 -1.54 -30.38 -6.90
CA GLU A 180 -2.78 -29.98 -6.26
C GLU A 180 -2.79 -28.46 -6.03
N ALA A 181 -3.86 -27.78 -6.47
CA ALA A 181 -4.00 -26.33 -6.37
C ALA A 181 -3.77 -25.80 -4.95
N ARG A 182 -4.22 -26.54 -3.92
CA ARG A 182 -4.11 -26.13 -2.52
C ARG A 182 -2.66 -26.11 -2.01
N ILE A 183 -1.84 -27.09 -2.38
CA ILE A 183 -0.42 -27.15 -1.98
C ILE A 183 0.37 -26.03 -2.67
N THR A 184 0.08 -25.79 -3.95
CA THR A 184 0.66 -24.69 -4.71
C THR A 184 0.35 -23.34 -4.08
N TRP A 185 -0.87 -23.12 -3.57
CA TRP A 185 -1.23 -21.85 -2.92
C TRP A 185 -0.46 -21.63 -1.62
N LEU A 186 -0.26 -22.66 -0.80
CA LEU A 186 0.52 -22.56 0.43
C LEU A 186 1.99 -22.19 0.16
N ALA A 187 2.57 -22.68 -0.94
CA ALA A 187 3.94 -22.35 -1.34
C ALA A 187 4.12 -20.85 -1.64
N TYR A 188 3.08 -20.15 -2.11
CA TYR A 188 3.11 -18.69 -2.30
C TYR A 188 2.75 -17.92 -1.01
N LEU A 189 1.76 -18.41 -0.25
CA LEU A 189 1.22 -17.68 0.90
C LEU A 189 2.20 -17.62 2.08
N ILE A 190 2.94 -18.70 2.35
CA ILE A 190 3.87 -18.75 3.50
C ILE A 190 5.00 -17.72 3.35
N PRO A 191 5.75 -17.67 2.22
CA PRO A 191 6.82 -16.69 2.08
C PRO A 191 6.29 -15.26 1.92
N MET A 192 5.12 -15.08 1.29
CA MET A 192 4.46 -13.77 1.17
C MET A 192 4.11 -13.20 2.55
N GLY A 193 3.54 -14.03 3.44
CA GLY A 193 3.29 -13.65 4.83
C GLY A 193 4.56 -13.28 5.59
N ALA A 194 5.65 -14.00 5.36
CA ALA A 194 6.95 -13.72 5.99
C ALA A 194 7.53 -12.36 5.55
N VAL A 195 7.50 -12.05 4.25
CA VAL A 195 7.95 -10.74 3.73
C VAL A 195 7.11 -9.62 4.33
N ARG A 196 5.80 -9.82 4.46
CA ARG A 196 4.89 -8.83 5.04
C ARG A 196 5.16 -8.55 6.51
N VAL A 197 5.41 -9.60 7.30
CA VAL A 197 5.83 -9.46 8.71
C VAL A 197 7.17 -8.76 8.80
N TRP A 198 8.12 -9.08 7.93
CA TRP A 198 9.42 -8.44 7.89
C TRP A 198 9.33 -6.94 7.55
N PHE A 199 8.56 -6.57 6.53
CA PHE A 199 8.29 -5.17 6.19
C PHE A 199 7.58 -4.41 7.31
N SER A 200 6.68 -5.09 8.02
CA SER A 200 6.01 -4.51 9.19
C SER A 200 6.99 -4.27 10.34
N GLY A 201 7.98 -5.13 10.54
CA GLY A 201 9.00 -4.98 11.59
C GLY A 201 10.14 -4.04 11.22
N LEU A 202 10.30 -3.73 9.93
CA LEU A 202 11.23 -2.70 9.45
C LEU A 202 10.61 -1.30 9.44
N ASP A 203 9.30 -1.19 9.63
CA ASP A 203 8.67 0.08 9.97
C ASP A 203 9.26 0.49 11.34
N PRO A 204 10.01 1.60 11.45
CA PRO A 204 10.58 2.05 12.73
C PRO A 204 9.52 2.33 13.82
N GLN A 205 8.23 2.12 13.51
CA GLN A 205 7.07 2.38 14.34
C GLN A 205 6.48 1.13 15.03
N THR A 206 7.03 -0.08 14.86
CA THR A 206 6.62 -1.23 15.71
C THR A 206 7.39 -1.31 17.03
N ASP A 207 8.50 -0.60 17.18
CA ASP A 207 9.30 -0.61 18.42
C ASP A 207 8.64 0.15 19.59
N ASP A 208 7.58 0.94 19.32
CA ASP A 208 6.89 1.71 20.36
C ASP A 208 5.64 1.00 20.93
N VAL A 209 5.32 -0.22 20.47
CA VAL A 209 4.33 -1.08 21.15
C VAL A 209 5.06 -1.98 22.14
N GLU A 210 5.69 -1.36 23.13
CA GLU A 210 5.95 -2.04 24.41
C GLU A 210 4.59 -2.37 25.02
N VAL A 211 4.17 -3.63 24.86
CA VAL A 211 3.10 -4.20 25.65
C VAL A 211 3.61 -4.26 27.09
N SER A 212 3.41 -3.18 27.85
CA SER A 212 3.59 -3.21 29.29
C SER A 212 2.49 -4.11 29.85
N PHE A 213 2.84 -5.34 30.19
CA PHE A 213 2.01 -6.17 31.05
C PHE A 213 2.10 -5.57 32.46
N SER A 214 1.04 -4.86 32.88
CA SER A 214 0.77 -4.58 34.29
C SER A 214 -0.29 -5.51 34.81
#